data_AF-A0A850HQD1-F1
#
_entry.id   AF-A0A850HQD1-F1
#
_cell.length_a   1.000
_cell.length_b   1.000
_cell.length_c   1.000
_cell.angle_alpha   90.00
_cell.angle_beta   90.00
_cell.angle_gamma   90.00
#
_symmetry.space_group_name_H-M   'P 1'
#
loop_
_entity.id
_entity.type
_entity.pdbx_description
1 polymer ?
#
loop_
_entity_poly.entity_id
_entity_poly.type
_entity_poly.pdbx_seq_one_letter_code
_entity_poly.pdbx_strand_id
1 'polypeptide(L)'
;MKREDLTEKLLDIKREKGWSWKHICEKIGGYSEVLIVGAILGQMKLTKPQAANAGELFGLSKAETAMLNEVPMRGTGTPMPPTDPLIYRFYEMVMVNGPAWKALIEEEFGDGIMSAIDFDMAMERVANPKGDRVKITMSGKFLPYKYYGASGNVPEYGFKEG
;
A
#
# COMPACT_ATOMS: atom_id res chain seq x y z
N MET A 1 -13.03 -21.13 -6.29
CA MET A 1 -11.75 -20.53 -5.88
C MET A 1 -12.05 -19.13 -5.38
N LYS A 2 -11.64 -18.82 -4.15
CA LYS A 2 -11.66 -17.48 -3.57
C LYS A 2 -10.37 -16.74 -3.92
N ARG A 3 -10.30 -15.45 -3.58
CA ARG A 3 -9.11 -14.63 -3.85
C ARG A 3 -7.88 -15.16 -3.14
N GLU A 4 -8.05 -15.64 -1.92
CA GLU A 4 -6.99 -16.21 -1.08
C GLU A 4 -6.45 -17.53 -1.65
N ASP A 5 -7.33 -18.38 -2.19
CA ASP A 5 -6.93 -19.61 -2.86
C ASP A 5 -6.03 -19.31 -4.09
N LEU A 6 -6.35 -18.26 -4.83
CA LEU A 6 -5.51 -17.82 -5.96
C LEU A 6 -4.16 -17.26 -5.46
N THR A 7 -4.13 -16.50 -4.36
CA THR A 7 -2.88 -16.05 -3.74
C THR A 7 -1.96 -17.25 -3.45
N GLU A 8 -2.47 -18.28 -2.78
CA GLU A 8 -1.67 -19.47 -2.47
C GLU A 8 -1.17 -20.17 -3.73
N LYS A 9 -2.01 -20.33 -4.75
CA LYS A 9 -1.59 -20.88 -6.06
C LYS A 9 -0.43 -20.08 -6.68
N LEU A 10 -0.52 -18.74 -6.67
CA LEU A 10 0.54 -17.88 -7.23
C LEU A 10 1.85 -18.00 -6.43
N LEU A 11 1.75 -18.13 -5.10
CA LEU A 11 2.90 -18.35 -4.23
C LEU A 11 3.54 -19.72 -4.45
N ASP A 12 2.76 -20.77 -4.70
CA ASP A 12 3.26 -22.09 -5.09
C ASP A 12 4.05 -22.03 -6.40
N ILE A 13 3.48 -21.43 -7.44
CA ILE A 13 4.18 -21.28 -8.73
C ILE A 13 5.48 -20.48 -8.55
N LYS A 14 5.45 -19.39 -7.77
CA LYS A 14 6.66 -18.60 -7.45
C LYS A 14 7.71 -19.47 -6.76
N ARG A 15 7.32 -20.31 -5.80
CA ARG A 15 8.23 -21.24 -5.08
C ARG A 15 8.82 -22.26 -6.04
N GLU A 16 8.00 -22.95 -6.83
CA GLU A 16 8.43 -23.98 -7.78
C GLU A 16 9.39 -23.44 -8.85
N LYS A 17 9.15 -22.21 -9.32
CA LYS A 17 9.99 -21.57 -10.33
C LYS A 17 11.20 -20.84 -9.76
N GLY A 18 11.33 -20.73 -8.44
CA GLY A 18 12.41 -20.01 -7.77
C GLY A 18 12.43 -18.50 -8.08
N TRP A 19 11.27 -17.89 -8.35
CA TRP A 19 11.21 -16.48 -8.75
C TRP A 19 11.38 -15.52 -7.57
N SER A 20 12.08 -14.42 -7.84
CA SER A 20 12.13 -13.27 -6.94
C SER A 20 10.91 -12.35 -7.16
N TRP A 21 10.58 -11.52 -6.18
CA TRP A 21 9.55 -10.50 -6.36
C TRP A 21 9.93 -9.47 -7.42
N LYS A 22 11.22 -9.11 -7.52
CA LYS A 22 11.75 -8.26 -8.58
C LYS A 22 11.41 -8.80 -9.97
N HIS A 23 11.65 -10.10 -10.20
CA HIS A 23 11.30 -10.75 -11.48
C HIS A 23 9.80 -10.65 -11.78
N ILE A 24 8.94 -10.95 -10.81
CA ILE A 24 7.48 -10.89 -10.97
C ILE A 24 7.04 -9.45 -11.29
N CYS A 25 7.57 -8.46 -10.58
CA CYS A 25 7.24 -7.05 -10.78
C CYS A 25 7.70 -6.55 -12.15
N GLU A 26 8.90 -6.92 -12.60
CA GLU A 26 9.41 -6.59 -13.93
C GLU A 26 8.56 -7.19 -15.05
N LYS A 27 8.08 -8.43 -14.88
CA LYS A 27 7.25 -9.13 -15.88
C LYS A 27 5.82 -8.59 -15.95
N ILE A 28 5.23 -8.21 -14.81
CA ILE A 28 3.89 -7.61 -14.79
C ILE A 28 3.94 -6.14 -15.24
N GLY A 29 4.89 -5.38 -14.68
CA GLY A 29 5.20 -4.01 -15.07
C GLY A 29 4.16 -2.95 -14.68
N GLY A 30 4.52 -1.68 -14.91
CA GLY A 30 3.61 -0.54 -14.89
C GLY A 30 3.28 0.07 -13.53
N TYR A 31 3.53 -0.61 -12.40
CA TYR A 31 3.31 -0.11 -11.04
C TYR A 31 4.50 -0.35 -10.11
N SER A 32 4.48 0.28 -8.94
CA SER A 32 5.45 0.02 -7.86
C SER A 32 5.40 -1.43 -7.41
N GLU A 33 6.52 -1.93 -6.91
CA GLU A 33 6.62 -3.31 -6.41
C GLU A 33 5.60 -3.59 -5.29
N VAL A 34 5.36 -2.63 -4.41
CA VAL A 34 4.38 -2.76 -3.31
C VAL A 34 2.98 -3.01 -3.85
N LEU A 35 2.57 -2.30 -4.91
CA LEU A 35 1.25 -2.47 -5.51
C LEU A 35 1.12 -3.80 -6.26
N ILE A 36 2.16 -4.20 -7.01
CA ILE A 36 2.13 -5.48 -7.74
C ILE A 36 2.14 -6.64 -6.76
N VAL A 37 3.06 -6.65 -5.80
CA VAL A 37 3.14 -7.69 -4.75
C VAL A 37 1.85 -7.69 -3.94
N GLY A 38 1.33 -6.53 -3.54
CA GLY A 38 0.04 -6.41 -2.87
C GLY A 38 -1.10 -7.00 -3.70
N ALA A 39 -1.08 -6.87 -5.02
CA ALA A 39 -2.08 -7.49 -5.88
C ALA A 39 -1.95 -9.01 -5.94
N ILE A 40 -0.73 -9.54 -6.01
CA ILE A 40 -0.49 -10.99 -5.94
C ILE A 40 -0.90 -11.56 -4.57
N LEU A 41 -0.72 -10.80 -3.50
CA LEU A 41 -1.16 -11.15 -2.13
C LEU A 41 -2.63 -10.82 -1.84
N GLY A 42 -3.40 -10.44 -2.87
CA GLY A 42 -4.84 -10.24 -2.76
C GLY A 42 -5.29 -8.91 -2.15
N GLN A 43 -4.39 -7.98 -1.85
CA GLN A 43 -4.69 -6.67 -1.24
C GLN A 43 -4.89 -5.54 -2.27
N MET A 44 -4.45 -5.73 -3.51
CA MET A 44 -4.66 -4.80 -4.62
C MET A 44 -5.24 -5.51 -5.84
N LYS A 45 -5.72 -4.72 -6.79
CA LYS A 45 -6.05 -5.21 -8.14
C LYS A 45 -4.96 -4.84 -9.12
N LEU A 46 -4.80 -5.66 -10.16
CA LEU A 46 -4.07 -5.31 -11.36
C LEU A 46 -5.02 -4.66 -12.38
N THR A 47 -4.52 -3.80 -13.24
CA THR A 47 -5.28 -3.34 -14.42
C THR A 47 -5.42 -4.47 -15.45
N LYS A 48 -6.26 -4.30 -16.48
CA LYS A 48 -6.44 -5.34 -17.51
C LYS A 48 -5.13 -5.75 -18.19
N PRO A 49 -4.23 -4.82 -18.62
CA PRO A 49 -2.95 -5.21 -19.18
C PRO A 49 -2.04 -5.95 -18.19
N GLN A 50 -1.97 -5.49 -16.94
CA GLN A 50 -1.16 -6.14 -15.90
C GLN A 50 -1.69 -7.51 -15.53
N ALA A 51 -3.01 -7.66 -15.42
CA ALA A 51 -3.63 -8.96 -15.18
C ALA A 51 -3.36 -9.92 -16.33
N ALA A 52 -3.38 -9.45 -17.59
CA ALA A 52 -2.99 -10.27 -18.73
C ALA A 52 -1.52 -10.72 -18.65
N ASN A 53 -0.59 -9.80 -18.34
CA ASN A 53 0.82 -10.14 -18.12
C ASN A 53 1.00 -11.16 -16.99
N ALA A 54 0.28 -10.98 -15.88
CA ALA A 54 0.28 -11.93 -14.77
C ALA A 54 -0.32 -13.29 -15.19
N GLY A 55 -1.38 -13.28 -15.99
CA GLY A 55 -2.01 -14.47 -16.53
C GLY A 55 -1.06 -15.28 -17.41
N GLU A 56 -0.30 -14.62 -18.27
CA GLU A 56 0.76 -15.26 -19.06
C GLU A 56 1.90 -15.78 -18.18
N LEU A 57 2.42 -14.93 -17.28
CA LEU A 57 3.53 -15.28 -16.38
C LEU A 57 3.22 -16.52 -15.54
N PHE A 58 2.04 -16.57 -14.91
CA PHE A 58 1.65 -17.64 -14.00
C PHE A 58 0.84 -18.75 -14.67
N GLY A 59 0.62 -18.70 -15.99
CA GLY A 59 -0.17 -19.71 -16.70
C GLY A 59 -1.61 -19.82 -16.19
N LEU A 60 -2.25 -18.69 -15.93
CA LEU A 60 -3.58 -18.61 -15.33
C LEU A 60 -4.69 -18.83 -16.35
N SER A 61 -5.77 -19.43 -15.89
CA SER A 61 -7.03 -19.46 -16.65
C SER A 61 -7.62 -18.04 -16.82
N LYS A 62 -8.59 -17.91 -17.72
CA LYS A 62 -9.34 -16.66 -17.91
C LYS A 62 -10.02 -16.19 -16.62
N ALA A 63 -10.58 -17.11 -15.83
CA ALA A 63 -11.25 -16.79 -14.58
C ALA A 63 -10.25 -16.29 -13.51
N GLU A 64 -9.10 -16.94 -13.39
CA GLU A 64 -8.03 -16.53 -12.46
C GLU A 64 -7.41 -15.18 -12.83
N THR A 65 -7.24 -14.94 -14.12
CA THR A 65 -6.81 -13.64 -14.64
C THR A 65 -7.83 -12.55 -14.33
N ALA A 66 -9.13 -12.83 -14.48
CA ALA A 66 -10.19 -11.89 -14.10
C ALA A 66 -10.19 -11.60 -12.60
N MET A 67 -9.97 -12.60 -11.74
CA MET A 67 -9.85 -12.42 -10.29
C MET A 67 -8.71 -11.47 -9.90
N LEU A 68 -7.59 -11.42 -10.64
CA LEU A 68 -6.52 -10.43 -10.43
C LEU A 68 -6.91 -8.99 -10.80
N ASN A 69 -7.93 -8.82 -11.65
CA ASN A 69 -8.42 -7.51 -12.09
C ASN A 69 -9.59 -6.98 -11.24
N GLU A 70 -10.18 -7.82 -10.39
CA GLU A 70 -11.27 -7.46 -9.48
C GLU A 70 -10.76 -6.66 -8.27
N VAL A 71 -11.59 -5.74 -7.78
CA VAL A 71 -11.27 -5.00 -6.54
C VAL A 71 -11.42 -5.96 -5.36
N PRO A 72 -10.36 -6.22 -4.58
CA PRO A 72 -10.46 -7.15 -3.46
C PRO A 72 -11.07 -6.48 -2.23
N MET A 73 -11.56 -7.31 -1.30
CA MET A 73 -11.68 -6.89 0.10
C MET A 73 -10.26 -6.72 0.65
N ARG A 74 -9.90 -5.50 1.06
CA ARG A 74 -8.56 -5.17 1.55
C ARG A 74 -8.46 -5.33 3.07
N GLY A 75 -7.25 -5.47 3.56
CA GLY A 75 -6.98 -5.65 5.00
C GLY A 75 -7.31 -7.06 5.49
N THR A 76 -7.62 -8.00 4.60
CA THR A 76 -7.81 -9.40 4.95
C THR A 76 -6.44 -10.05 5.14
N GLY A 77 -6.28 -10.88 6.19
CA GLY A 77 -5.05 -11.66 6.42
C GLY A 77 -4.06 -11.09 7.44
N THR A 78 -4.26 -9.88 7.95
CA THR A 78 -3.52 -9.38 9.13
C THR A 78 -4.51 -9.06 10.25
N PRO A 79 -4.59 -9.87 11.32
CA PRO A 79 -5.47 -9.55 12.45
C PRO A 79 -4.99 -8.27 13.14
N MET A 80 -5.91 -7.57 13.81
CA MET A 80 -5.58 -6.42 14.64
C MET A 80 -5.64 -6.82 16.13
N PRO A 81 -4.56 -6.61 16.91
CA PRO A 81 -3.24 -6.10 16.48
C PRO A 81 -2.44 -7.14 15.66
N PRO A 82 -1.50 -6.72 14.79
CA PRO A 82 -0.63 -7.64 14.05
C PRO A 82 0.19 -8.51 15.00
N THR A 83 0.32 -9.80 14.70
CA THR A 83 1.10 -10.74 15.52
C THR A 83 2.48 -11.05 14.94
N ASP A 84 2.65 -10.88 13.62
CA ASP A 84 3.95 -10.99 12.97
C ASP A 84 4.88 -9.85 13.42
N PRO A 85 6.11 -10.13 13.90
CA PRO A 85 7.01 -9.11 14.40
C PRO A 85 7.36 -8.01 13.40
N LEU A 86 7.57 -8.35 12.11
CA LEU A 86 7.96 -7.38 11.09
C LEU A 86 6.82 -6.37 10.86
N ILE A 87 5.58 -6.86 10.75
CA ILE A 87 4.40 -6.01 10.59
C ILE A 87 4.10 -5.23 11.88
N TYR A 88 4.24 -5.86 13.05
CA TYR A 88 3.99 -5.23 14.35
C TYR A 88 4.87 -4.00 14.59
N ARG A 89 6.12 -3.96 14.07
CA ARG A 89 6.97 -2.77 14.24
C ARG A 89 6.39 -1.52 13.59
N PHE A 90 5.64 -1.65 12.51
CA PHE A 90 4.95 -0.50 11.90
C PHE A 90 3.77 -0.04 12.78
N TYR A 91 3.06 -0.98 13.40
CA TYR A 91 2.01 -0.66 14.37
C TYR A 91 2.59 0.04 15.62
N GLU A 92 3.69 -0.48 16.17
CA GLU A 92 4.42 0.15 17.28
C GLU A 92 4.92 1.55 16.92
N MET A 93 5.44 1.74 15.71
CA MET A 93 5.90 3.04 15.22
C MET A 93 4.79 4.10 15.24
N VAL A 94 3.58 3.71 14.80
CA VAL A 94 2.37 4.56 14.86
C VAL A 94 1.96 4.83 16.30
N MET A 95 1.96 3.82 17.18
CA MET A 95 1.60 4.02 18.59
C MET A 95 2.52 5.00 19.31
N VAL A 96 3.82 4.91 19.05
CA VAL A 96 4.83 5.74 19.73
C VAL A 96 4.88 7.15 19.16
N ASN A 97 4.88 7.29 17.83
CA ASN A 97 5.14 8.58 17.18
C ASN A 97 3.87 9.26 16.63
N GLY A 98 2.76 8.52 16.51
CA GLY A 98 1.51 9.01 15.92
C GLY A 98 0.99 10.32 16.50
N PRO A 99 0.96 10.51 17.85
CA PRO A 99 0.57 11.78 18.44
C PRO A 99 1.46 12.96 18.01
N ALA A 100 2.78 12.74 17.90
CA ALA A 100 3.72 13.77 17.44
C ALA A 100 3.56 14.06 15.95
N TRP A 101 3.41 13.02 15.11
CA TRP A 101 3.15 13.19 13.68
C TRP A 101 1.85 13.95 13.42
N LYS A 102 0.78 13.63 14.15
CA LYS A 102 -0.51 14.33 14.08
C LYS A 102 -0.31 15.83 14.36
N ALA A 103 0.32 16.17 15.49
CA ALA A 103 0.56 17.56 15.86
C ALA A 103 1.39 18.32 14.81
N LEU A 104 2.46 17.71 14.29
CA LEU A 104 3.31 18.33 13.27
C LEU A 104 2.59 18.50 11.92
N ILE A 105 1.76 17.53 11.51
CA ILE A 105 0.95 17.66 10.29
C ILE A 105 -0.08 18.78 10.45
N GLU A 106 -0.72 18.87 11.62
CA GLU A 106 -1.70 19.94 11.88
C GLU A 106 -1.05 21.32 11.95
N GLU A 107 0.13 21.43 12.56
CA GLU A 107 0.89 22.69 12.61
C GLU A 107 1.34 23.14 11.22
N GLU A 108 1.67 22.21 10.32
CA GLU A 108 2.20 22.55 9.00
C GLU A 108 1.10 22.70 7.93
N PHE A 109 0.03 21.91 7.98
CA PHE A 109 -0.98 21.83 6.91
C PHE A 109 -2.39 22.27 7.35
N GLY A 110 -2.70 22.21 8.65
CA GLY A 110 -4.02 22.50 9.23
C GLY A 110 -4.83 21.25 9.63
N ASP A 111 -6.11 21.43 9.92
CA ASP A 111 -7.05 20.38 10.29
C ASP A 111 -7.43 19.50 9.07
N GLY A 112 -6.88 18.29 9.05
CA GLY A 112 -7.07 17.34 7.96
C GLY A 112 -6.25 16.07 8.12
N ILE A 113 -6.06 15.34 7.03
CA ILE A 113 -5.32 14.08 7.00
C ILE A 113 -4.35 13.99 5.82
N MET A 114 -3.29 13.20 5.99
CA MET A 114 -2.52 12.65 4.88
C MET A 114 -3.26 11.44 4.31
N SER A 115 -3.65 11.49 3.04
CA SER A 115 -4.32 10.37 2.36
C SER A 115 -3.43 9.13 2.27
N ALA A 116 -4.02 7.96 2.48
CA ALA A 116 -3.40 6.65 2.20
C ALA A 116 -3.88 6.04 0.87
N ILE A 117 -4.61 6.81 0.05
CA ILE A 117 -5.17 6.40 -1.25
C ILE A 117 -4.53 7.18 -2.39
N ASP A 118 -4.52 8.50 -2.28
CA ASP A 118 -3.73 9.40 -3.13
C ASP A 118 -2.36 9.52 -2.48
N PHE A 119 -1.56 8.48 -2.70
CA PHE A 119 -0.40 8.15 -1.88
C PHE A 119 0.68 7.42 -2.68
N ASP A 120 1.91 7.87 -2.52
CA ASP A 120 3.11 7.25 -3.07
C ASP A 120 4.01 6.68 -1.95
N MET A 121 4.64 5.55 -2.25
CA MET A 121 5.57 4.88 -1.36
C MET A 121 6.79 4.38 -2.13
N ALA A 122 7.97 4.59 -1.55
CA ALA A 122 9.22 4.00 -2.02
C ALA A 122 9.91 3.26 -0.88
N MET A 123 10.52 2.11 -1.19
CA MET A 123 11.33 1.33 -0.25
C MET A 123 12.71 1.08 -0.83
N GLU A 124 13.73 1.41 -0.06
CA GLU A 124 15.14 1.32 -0.47
C GLU A 124 15.97 0.67 0.62
N ARG A 125 16.96 -0.14 0.23
CA ARG A 125 18.03 -0.56 1.13
C ARG A 125 19.08 0.54 1.19
N VAL A 126 19.47 0.95 2.40
CA VAL A 126 20.52 1.93 2.62
C VAL A 126 21.67 1.26 3.37
N ALA A 127 22.85 1.23 2.74
CA ALA A 127 24.05 0.69 3.37
C ALA A 127 24.40 1.49 4.63
N ASN A 128 24.74 0.78 5.71
CA ASN A 128 25.13 1.44 6.96
C ASN A 128 26.21 0.61 7.69
N PRO A 129 27.26 1.27 8.26
CA PRO A 129 28.35 0.56 8.94
C PRO A 129 27.91 -0.36 10.09
N LYS A 130 26.74 -0.12 10.70
CA LYS A 130 26.18 -0.93 11.81
C LYS A 130 25.12 -1.94 11.34
N GLY A 131 25.01 -2.16 10.04
CA GLY A 131 24.00 -3.01 9.41
C GLY A 131 23.00 -2.18 8.61
N ASP A 132 22.71 -2.63 7.39
CA ASP A 132 21.85 -1.94 6.43
C ASP A 132 20.50 -1.53 7.03
N ARG A 133 19.97 -0.42 6.53
CA ARG A 133 18.67 0.12 6.92
C ARG A 133 17.65 -0.09 5.82
N VAL A 134 16.39 -0.31 6.22
CA VAL A 134 15.24 -0.18 5.32
C VAL A 134 14.76 1.26 5.39
N LYS A 135 14.86 1.98 4.27
CA LYS A 135 14.33 3.34 4.13
C LYS A 135 12.98 3.26 3.44
N ILE A 136 11.98 3.87 4.05
CA ILE A 136 10.64 4.01 3.49
C ILE A 136 10.33 5.49 3.38
N THR A 137 9.89 5.91 2.20
CA THR A 137 9.37 7.26 1.96
C THR A 137 7.88 7.15 1.72
N MET A 138 7.09 8.01 2.35
CA MET A 138 5.63 8.05 2.28
C MET A 138 5.20 9.48 1.93
N SER A 139 4.42 9.63 0.88
CA SER A 139 3.91 10.93 0.43
C SER A 139 2.43 10.78 0.13
N GLY A 140 1.58 11.40 0.93
CA GLY A 140 0.14 11.42 0.72
C GLY A 140 -0.38 12.83 0.50
N LYS A 141 -1.39 12.96 -0.35
CA LYS A 141 -2.10 14.23 -0.52
C LYS A 141 -2.74 14.66 0.80
N PHE A 142 -2.55 15.91 1.19
CA PHE A 142 -3.27 16.50 2.32
C PHE A 142 -4.74 16.77 1.93
N LEU A 143 -5.66 16.32 2.77
CA LEU A 143 -7.10 16.49 2.62
C LEU A 143 -7.63 17.25 3.85
N PRO A 144 -7.91 18.56 3.75
CA PRO A 144 -8.47 19.31 4.86
C PRO A 144 -9.91 18.89 5.15
N TYR A 145 -10.34 19.02 6.39
CA TYR A 145 -11.77 18.99 6.69
C TYR A 145 -12.48 20.17 6.00
N LYS A 146 -13.67 19.91 5.48
CA LYS A 146 -14.58 20.97 5.01
C LYS A 146 -15.39 21.49 6.18
N TYR A 147 -15.31 22.79 6.44
CA TYR A 147 -16.13 23.47 7.44
C TYR A 147 -17.45 23.89 6.79
N TYR A 148 -18.44 23.00 6.81
CA TYR A 148 -19.74 23.26 6.20
C TYR A 148 -20.51 24.36 6.95
N GLY A 149 -21.20 25.23 6.20
CA GLY A 149 -21.97 26.34 6.78
C GLY A 149 -21.13 27.58 7.13
N ALA A 150 -19.87 27.64 6.68
CA ALA A 150 -19.06 28.85 6.76
C ALA A 150 -19.81 30.06 6.15
N SER A 151 -19.83 31.17 6.89
CA SER A 151 -20.43 32.44 6.46
C SER A 151 -19.63 33.61 7.02
N GLY A 152 -19.65 34.75 6.34
CA GLY A 152 -18.79 35.89 6.70
C GLY A 152 -17.32 35.60 6.39
N ASN A 153 -16.43 35.90 7.33
CA ASN A 153 -14.97 35.85 7.12
C ASN A 153 -14.30 34.67 7.85
N VAL A 154 -14.98 33.52 7.93
CA VAL A 154 -14.41 32.29 8.51
C VAL A 154 -13.92 31.35 7.39
N PRO A 155 -12.88 30.54 7.62
CA PRO A 155 -12.40 29.59 6.61
C PRO A 155 -13.45 28.55 6.20
N GLU A 156 -13.45 28.16 4.92
CA GLU A 156 -14.30 27.07 4.42
C GLU A 156 -13.65 25.67 4.58
N TYR A 157 -12.33 25.64 4.78
CA TYR A 157 -11.54 24.44 4.92
C TYR A 157 -10.52 24.61 6.03
N GLY A 158 -10.18 23.50 6.68
CA GLY A 158 -9.16 23.43 7.71
C GLY A 158 -7.72 23.54 7.20
N PHE A 159 -7.43 24.40 6.23
CA PHE A 159 -6.03 24.69 5.90
C PHE A 159 -5.37 25.51 7.00
N LYS A 160 -4.05 25.40 7.12
CA LYS A 160 -3.24 26.29 7.96
C LYS A 160 -3.52 27.75 7.60
N GLU A 161 -3.83 28.54 8.62
CA GLU A 161 -3.94 29.99 8.52
C GLU A 161 -2.55 30.62 8.66
N GLY A 162 -2.31 31.71 7.90
CA GLY A 162 -1.01 32.36 7.79
C GLY A 162 -0.58 33.17 9.00
#